data_AF-A0A219B2Z6-F1
#
_entry.id   AF-A0A219B2Z6-F1
#
_cell.length_a   1.000
_cell.length_b   1.000
_cell.length_c   1.000
_cell.angle_alpha   90.00
_cell.angle_beta   90.00
_cell.angle_gamma   90.00
#
_symmetry.space_group_name_H-M   'P 1'
#
loop_
_entity.id
_entity.type
_entity.pdbx_description
1 polymer ?
#
loop_
_entity_poly.entity_id
_entity_poly.type
_entity_poly.pdbx_seq_one_letter_code
_entity_poly.pdbx_strand_id
1 'polypeptide(L)'
;MIAAVMAYLFKAEAPAGSWELTHYSYHIRTFWVSLLLAVVGVIGIVLLIGIFLLALLPIWVIIRSIVPLVKAANREPMPNPTTWLF
;
A
#
# COMPACT_ATOMS: atom_id res chain seq x y z
N MET A 1 4.86 5.11 9.60
CA MET A 1 6.09 5.82 9.16
C MET A 1 7.28 4.84 9.06
N ILE A 2 7.61 4.10 10.14
CA ILE A 2 8.73 3.13 10.15
C ILE A 2 8.60 2.05 9.05
N ALA A 3 7.40 1.53 8.79
CA ALA A 3 7.16 0.51 7.76
C ALA A 3 7.52 0.94 6.32
N ALA A 4 7.34 2.23 5.98
CA ALA A 4 7.70 2.73 4.65
C ALA A 4 9.22 2.82 4.49
N VAL A 5 9.93 3.28 5.52
CA VAL A 5 11.40 3.35 5.55
C VAL A 5 12.00 1.95 5.43
N MET A 6 11.48 0.97 6.18
CA MET A 6 11.90 -0.43 6.08
C MET A 6 11.64 -1.02 4.69
N ALA A 7 10.51 -0.68 4.05
CA ALA A 7 10.22 -1.13 2.69
C ALA A 7 11.19 -0.57 1.65
N TYR A 8 11.67 0.67 1.80
CA TYR A 8 12.71 1.22 0.93
C TYR A 8 14.08 0.58 1.19
N LEU A 9 14.44 0.31 2.46
CA LEU A 9 15.69 -0.39 2.81
C LEU A 9 15.70 -1.82 2.24
N PHE A 10 14.67 -2.61 2.52
CA PHE A 10 14.62 -3.99 2.04
C PHE A 10 14.49 -4.09 0.51
N LYS A 11 13.86 -3.10 -0.14
CA LYS A 11 13.87 -2.99 -1.60
C LYS A 11 15.28 -2.76 -2.16
N ALA A 12 16.13 -2.00 -1.47
CA ALA A 12 17.49 -1.74 -1.89
C ALA A 12 18.40 -2.96 -1.72
N GLU A 13 18.09 -3.85 -0.77
CA GLU A 13 18.83 -5.09 -0.49
C GLU A 13 18.36 -6.29 -1.34
N ALA A 14 17.16 -6.23 -1.91
CA ALA A 14 16.59 -7.33 -2.69
C ALA A 14 17.34 -7.54 -4.03
N PRO A 15 17.71 -8.79 -4.38
CA PRO A 15 18.35 -9.10 -5.66
C PRO A 15 17.52 -8.64 -6.86
N ALA A 16 18.16 -8.04 -7.85
CA ALA A 16 17.50 -7.58 -9.07
C ALA A 16 16.75 -8.74 -9.74
N GLY A 17 15.44 -8.60 -9.90
CA GLY A 17 14.55 -9.64 -10.46
C GLY A 17 13.89 -10.56 -9.43
N SER A 18 14.11 -10.37 -8.12
CA SER A 18 13.39 -11.13 -7.09
C SER A 18 11.89 -10.78 -7.09
N TRP A 19 11.06 -11.78 -6.82
CA TRP A 19 9.61 -11.61 -6.70
C TRP A 19 9.23 -10.65 -5.55
N GLU A 20 10.10 -10.48 -4.55
CA GLU A 20 9.92 -9.57 -3.41
C GLU A 20 9.89 -8.10 -3.83
N LEU A 21 10.66 -7.71 -4.86
CA LEU A 21 10.70 -6.33 -5.37
C LEU A 21 9.32 -5.82 -5.80
N THR A 22 8.49 -6.71 -6.35
CA THR A 22 7.12 -6.38 -6.75
C THR A 22 6.22 -6.10 -5.55
N HIS A 23 6.43 -6.79 -4.43
CA HIS A 23 5.71 -6.60 -3.17
C HIS A 23 6.09 -5.28 -2.51
N TYR A 24 7.40 -5.00 -2.39
CA TYR A 24 7.86 -3.73 -1.82
C TYR A 24 7.34 -2.53 -2.61
N SER A 25 7.38 -2.61 -3.95
CA SER A 25 6.89 -1.53 -4.81
C SER A 25 5.37 -1.31 -4.65
N TYR A 26 4.59 -2.37 -4.49
CA TYR A 26 3.16 -2.28 -4.23
C TYR A 26 2.82 -1.68 -2.85
N HIS A 27 3.53 -2.09 -1.80
CA HIS A 27 3.36 -1.55 -0.45
C HIS A 27 3.74 -0.07 -0.37
N ILE A 28 4.87 0.32 -0.95
CA ILE A 28 5.31 1.72 -1.01
C ILE A 28 4.24 2.59 -1.70
N ARG A 29 3.69 2.13 -2.83
CA ARG A 29 2.66 2.89 -3.54
C ARG A 29 1.35 2.98 -2.76
N THR A 30 0.95 1.88 -2.12
CA THR A 30 -0.23 1.86 -1.25
C THR A 30 -0.08 2.83 -0.08
N PHE A 31 1.12 2.94 0.50
CA PHE A 31 1.42 3.90 1.56
C PHE A 31 1.23 5.35 1.09
N TRP A 32 1.76 5.72 -0.07
CA TRP A 32 1.60 7.08 -0.59
C TRP A 32 0.15 7.41 -0.95
N VAL A 33 -0.59 6.45 -1.53
CA VAL A 33 -2.01 6.62 -1.83
C VAL A 33 -2.83 6.76 -0.56
N SER A 34 -2.59 5.92 0.45
CA SER A 34 -3.34 5.98 1.72
C SER A 34 -3.02 7.26 2.50
N LEU A 35 -1.77 7.72 2.47
CA LEU A 35 -1.37 8.99 3.07
C LEU A 35 -2.08 10.16 2.38
N LEU A 36 -2.11 10.19 1.05
CA LEU A 36 -2.79 11.25 0.30
C LEU A 36 -4.30 11.24 0.57
N LEU A 37 -4.93 10.06 0.55
CA LEU A 37 -6.35 9.93 0.88
C LEU A 37 -6.64 10.32 2.33
N ALA A 38 -5.76 10.01 3.28
CA ALA A 38 -5.91 10.44 4.67
C ALA A 38 -5.85 11.96 4.79
N VAL A 39 -4.90 12.62 4.13
CA VAL A 39 -4.79 14.09 4.11
C VAL A 39 -6.03 14.72 3.47
N VAL A 40 -6.48 14.21 2.32
CA VAL A 40 -7.72 14.66 1.66
C VAL A 40 -8.94 14.43 2.55
N GLY A 41 -8.99 13.29 3.25
CA GLY A 41 -10.05 12.95 4.19
C GLY A 41 -10.12 13.93 5.34
N VAL A 42 -8.98 14.26 5.97
CA VAL A 42 -8.90 15.24 7.06
C VAL A 42 -9.36 16.63 6.61
N ILE A 43 -8.92 17.08 5.43
CA ILE A 43 -9.37 18.37 4.85
C ILE A 43 -10.88 18.33 4.55
N GLY A 44 -11.38 17.20 4.04
CA GLY A 44 -12.78 16.98 3.72
C GLY A 44 -13.72 16.82 4.92
N ILE A 45 -13.21 16.73 6.16
CA ILE A 45 -14.06 16.66 7.37
C ILE A 45 -14.96 17.89 7.47
N VAL A 46 -14.48 19.06 7.02
CA VAL A 46 -15.24 20.32 7.00
C VAL A 46 -16.56 20.17 6.22
N LEU A 47 -16.57 19.32 5.19
CA LEU A 47 -17.72 19.05 4.34
C LEU A 47 -18.49 17.78 4.76
N LEU A 48 -18.20 17.21 5.93
CA LEU A 48 -18.68 15.92 6.45
C LEU A 48 -18.36 14.69 5.58
N ILE A 49 -17.95 14.87 4.32
CA ILE A 49 -17.57 13.79 3.39
C ILE A 49 -16.27 13.11 3.78
N GLY A 50 -15.37 13.85 4.45
CA GLY A 50 -14.11 13.32 4.97
C GLY A 50 -14.30 12.20 5.97
N ILE A 51 -15.40 12.20 6.73
CA ILE A 51 -15.70 11.16 7.73
C ILE A 51 -15.91 9.80 7.05
N PHE A 52 -16.71 9.75 5.98
CA PHE A 52 -16.94 8.51 5.23
C PHE A 52 -15.66 8.03 4.55
N LEU A 53 -14.87 8.95 3.99
CA LEU A 53 -13.61 8.63 3.34
C LEU A 53 -12.61 8.03 4.35
N LEU A 54 -12.45 8.66 5.51
CA LEU A 54 -11.57 8.18 6.58
C LEU A 54 -12.07 6.87 7.21
N ALA A 55 -13.38 6.60 7.20
CA ALA A 55 -13.94 5.32 7.66
C ALA A 55 -13.70 4.18 6.66
N LEU A 56 -13.79 4.45 5.36
CA LEU A 56 -13.56 3.45 4.30
C LEU A 56 -12.07 3.19 4.02
N LEU A 57 -11.22 4.20 4.20
CA LEU A 57 -9.78 4.12 3.99
C LEU A 57 -9.09 2.94 4.71
N PRO A 58 -9.29 2.70 6.03
CA PRO A 58 -8.63 1.59 6.71
C PRO A 58 -9.04 0.23 6.15
N ILE A 59 -10.32 0.05 5.77
CA ILE A 59 -10.79 -1.19 5.15
C ILE A 59 -10.04 -1.42 3.82
N TRP A 60 -9.94 -0.39 2.99
CA TRP A 60 -9.20 -0.46 1.73
C TRP A 60 -7.70 -0.77 1.93
N VAL A 61 -7.05 -0.11 2.91
CA VAL A 61 -5.63 -0.34 3.26
C VAL A 61 -5.39 -1.76 3.75
N ILE A 62 -6.29 -2.32 4.57
CA ILE A 62 -6.18 -3.69 5.09
C ILE A 62 -6.20 -4.69 3.93
N ILE A 63 -7.20 -4.61 3.04
CA ILE A 63 -7.33 -5.51 1.88
C ILE A 63 -6.06 -5.44 1.01
N ARG A 64 -5.60 -4.23 0.72
CA ARG A 64 -4.37 -3.97 -0.05
C ARG A 64 -3.09 -4.44 0.65
N SER A 65 -3.08 -4.59 1.96
CA SER A 65 -1.92 -5.10 2.69
C SER A 65 -1.91 -6.63 2.74
N ILE A 66 -3.09 -7.27 2.76
CA ILE A 66 -3.22 -8.73 2.87
C ILE A 66 -2.95 -9.45 1.53
N VAL A 67 -3.45 -8.93 0.41
CA VAL A 67 -3.30 -9.60 -0.91
C VAL A 67 -1.83 -9.87 -1.28
N PRO A 68 -0.90 -8.91 -1.14
CA PRO A 68 0.52 -9.16 -1.38
C PRO A 68 1.12 -10.14 -0.36
N LEU A 69 0.73 -10.07 0.92
CA LEU A 69 1.22 -11.00 1.95
C LEU A 69 0.84 -12.45 1.63
N VAL A 70 -0.38 -12.69 1.14
CA VAL A 70 -0.84 -14.03 0.74
C VAL A 70 -0.06 -14.54 -0.48
N LYS A 71 0.20 -13.69 -1.48
CA LYS A 71 1.02 -14.07 -2.64
C LYS A 71 2.49 -14.31 -2.27
N ALA A 72 3.01 -13.52 -1.34
CA ALA A 72 4.35 -13.69 -0.80
C ALA A 72 4.52 -15.04 -0.09
N ALA A 73 3.50 -15.51 0.63
CA ALA A 73 3.51 -16.83 1.25
C ALA A 73 3.67 -17.97 0.22
N ASN A 74 3.14 -17.78 -1.00
CA ASN A 74 3.28 -18.72 -2.11
C ASN A 74 4.52 -18.47 -2.99
N ARG A 75 5.37 -17.48 -2.65
CA ARG A 75 6.52 -17.02 -3.48
C ARG A 75 6.12 -16.61 -4.90
N GLU A 76 4.89 -16.16 -5.07
CA GLU A 76 4.40 -15.70 -6.37
C GLU A 76 4.64 -14.19 -6.51
N PRO A 77 5.19 -13.71 -7.64
CA PRO A 77 5.34 -12.28 -7.88
C PRO A 77 3.97 -11.60 -8.00
N MET A 78 3.92 -10.32 -7.65
CA MET A 78 2.72 -9.52 -7.81
C MET A 78 2.50 -9.26 -9.32
N PRO A 79 1.42 -9.76 -9.95
CA PRO A 79 1.24 -9.72 -11.41
C PRO A 79 1.17 -8.31 -11.99
N ASN A 80 0.70 -7.32 -11.24
CA ASN A 80 0.66 -5.92 -11.67
C ASN A 80 0.95 -4.96 -10.50
N PRO A 81 2.22 -4.65 -10.20
CA PRO A 81 2.57 -3.76 -9.08
C PRO A 81 2.10 -2.31 -9.27
N THR A 82 1.77 -1.90 -10.50
CA THR A 82 1.25 -0.56 -10.87
C THR A 82 -0.28 -0.50 -10.93
N THR A 83 -0.98 -1.59 -10.61
CA THR A 83 -2.44 -1.59 -10.63
C THR A 83 -3.05 -0.76 -9.49
N TRP A 84 -4.15 -0.08 -9.77
CA TRP A 84 -4.94 0.65 -8.78
C TRP A 84 -6.03 -0.24 -8.13
N LEU A 85 -6.43 -1.33 -8.79
CA LEU A 85 -7.47 -2.28 -8.35
C LEU A 85 -6.99 -3.73 -8.50
N PHE A 86 -6.69 -4.38 -7.37
CA PHE A 86 -6.29 -5.79 -7.19
C PHE A 86 -5.01 -6.21 -7.93
#